data_AF-A0A2E2N7M1-F1
#
_entry.id   AF-A0A2E2N7M1-F1
#
_cell.length_a   1.000
_cell.length_b   1.000
_cell.length_c   1.000
_cell.angle_alpha   90.00
_cell.angle_beta   90.00
_cell.angle_gamma   90.00
#
_symmetry.space_group_name_H-M   'P 1'
#
loop_
_entity.id
_entity.type
_entity.pdbx_description
1 polymer ?
#
loop_
_entity_poly.entity_id
_entity_poly.type
_entity_poly.pdbx_seq_one_letter_code
_entity_poly.pdbx_strand_id
1 'polypeptide(L)'
;MTRPITRPTHRSHAVRPGRSVATVMALAFALIVVRVAPGQSSVLADRIQQLVEARADLGNASIGIHVRDARSDTPLYGRGATTPMIPASNLKLLTTGAAALVLGPDMVFTTDLAIEGDRLVVIGSGDPGFADPTLLRESDPPLSVDDLLDRLAGAVADRAPTVNEIIIDDRV
;
A
#
# COMPACT_ATOMS: atom_id res chain seq x y z
N MET A 1 13.35 -13.48 96.64
CA MET A 1 13.70 -12.07 96.36
C MET A 1 13.56 -11.86 94.85
N THR A 2 12.45 -11.25 94.44
CA THR A 2 11.91 -11.17 93.08
C THR A 2 12.72 -10.17 92.21
N ARG A 3 13.24 -10.61 91.05
CA ARG A 3 13.86 -9.72 90.05
C ARG A 3 12.82 -9.30 88.99
N PRO A 4 12.83 -8.04 88.52
CA PRO A 4 11.82 -7.52 87.60
C PRO A 4 12.11 -7.93 86.15
N ILE A 5 11.04 -8.13 85.37
CA ILE A 5 11.07 -8.37 83.92
C ILE A 5 11.07 -7.02 83.19
N THR A 6 12.12 -6.72 82.43
CA THR A 6 12.20 -5.56 81.53
C THR A 6 11.88 -5.99 80.08
N ARG A 7 10.94 -5.29 79.43
CA ARG A 7 10.58 -5.47 78.01
C ARG A 7 11.72 -5.03 77.08
N PRO A 8 11.95 -5.71 75.95
CA PRO A 8 12.98 -5.29 74.99
C PRO A 8 12.47 -4.15 74.10
N THR A 9 13.32 -3.14 73.91
CA THR A 9 13.11 -2.05 72.94
C THR A 9 13.56 -2.48 71.54
N HIS A 10 12.66 -2.41 70.57
CA HIS A 10 12.93 -2.72 69.16
C HIS A 10 13.77 -1.59 68.53
N ARG A 11 15.03 -1.87 68.15
CA ARG A 11 15.87 -0.95 67.37
C ARG A 11 15.74 -1.26 65.88
N SER A 12 15.20 -0.32 65.11
CA SER A 12 15.12 -0.37 63.65
C SER A 12 16.51 -0.14 63.05
N HIS A 13 17.11 -1.15 62.43
CA HIS A 13 18.31 -0.99 61.62
C HIS A 13 17.90 -0.65 60.18
N ALA A 14 18.08 0.61 59.79
CA ALA A 14 17.98 1.03 58.39
C ALA A 14 19.19 0.49 57.62
N VAL A 15 18.92 -0.40 56.66
CA VAL A 15 19.94 -0.92 55.74
C VAL A 15 20.29 0.18 54.74
N ARG A 16 21.53 0.66 54.76
CA ARG A 16 22.06 1.54 53.71
C ARG A 16 22.47 0.68 52.51
N PRO A 17 21.96 0.94 51.29
CA PRO A 17 22.36 0.16 50.12
C PRO A 17 23.83 0.43 49.79
N GLY A 18 24.60 -0.66 49.62
CA GLY A 18 26.02 -0.63 49.32
C GLY A 18 26.30 -0.06 47.93
N ARG A 19 27.40 0.72 47.83
CA ARG A 19 27.87 1.42 46.61
C ARG A 19 28.09 0.48 45.40
N SER A 20 28.11 -0.83 45.62
CA SER A 20 28.35 -1.86 44.61
C SER A 20 27.14 -2.16 43.69
N VAL A 21 25.91 -1.86 44.12
CA VAL A 21 24.72 -2.08 43.27
C VAL A 21 24.63 -1.01 42.17
N ALA A 22 25.11 0.20 42.45
CA ALA A 22 25.10 1.30 41.48
C ALA A 22 26.07 1.07 40.31
N THR A 23 27.19 0.38 40.53
CA THR A 23 28.21 0.13 39.49
C THR A 23 27.81 -0.97 38.52
N VAL A 24 27.09 -2.01 38.99
CA VAL A 24 26.62 -3.12 38.12
C VAL A 24 25.48 -2.67 37.20
N MET A 25 24.58 -1.79 37.70
CA MET A 25 23.51 -1.20 36.87
C MET A 25 24.05 -0.23 35.81
N ALA A 26 25.12 0.51 36.09
CA ALA A 26 25.73 1.42 35.11
C ALA A 26 26.40 0.65 33.95
N LEU A 27 26.98 -0.52 34.22
CA LEU A 27 27.63 -1.34 33.19
C LEU A 27 26.61 -2.10 32.33
N ALA A 28 25.47 -2.51 32.90
CA ALA A 28 24.37 -3.10 32.14
C ALA A 28 23.63 -2.08 31.26
N PHE A 29 23.56 -0.82 31.69
CA PHE A 29 22.99 0.26 30.87
C PHE A 29 23.92 0.68 29.72
N ALA A 30 25.24 0.63 29.93
CA ALA A 30 26.23 0.94 28.90
C ALA A 30 26.35 -0.13 27.79
N LEU A 31 26.00 -1.39 28.08
CA LEU A 31 26.13 -2.50 27.12
C LEU A 31 24.92 -2.69 26.20
N ILE A 32 23.78 -2.05 26.48
CA ILE A 32 22.57 -2.10 25.63
C ILE A 32 22.58 -1.01 24.54
N VAL A 33 23.47 -0.02 24.62
CA VAL A 33 23.47 1.15 23.71
C VAL A 33 24.35 0.98 22.47
N VAL A 34 25.08 -0.14 22.32
CA VAL A 34 25.96 -0.31 21.17
C VAL A 34 25.50 -1.50 20.35
N ARG A 35 24.73 -1.21 19.29
CA ARG A 35 24.93 -1.62 17.87
C ARG A 35 23.71 -1.20 17.03
N VAL A 36 23.47 0.10 16.90
CA VAL A 36 22.87 0.65 15.66
C VAL A 36 24.05 1.18 14.87
N ALA A 37 24.36 0.58 13.72
CA ALA A 37 25.34 1.15 12.80
C ALA A 37 24.70 2.36 12.10
N PRO A 38 25.04 3.62 12.45
CA PRO A 38 24.46 4.79 11.83
C PRO A 38 25.40 5.22 10.69
N GLY A 39 25.57 4.35 9.70
CA GLY A 39 26.57 4.58 8.63
C GLY A 39 25.96 4.96 7.29
N GLN A 40 24.83 4.34 6.93
CA GLN A 40 24.22 4.50 5.60
C GLN A 40 22.89 5.27 5.65
N SER A 41 22.09 5.08 6.70
CA SER A 41 20.85 5.84 6.90
C SER A 41 21.12 7.33 7.12
N SER A 42 22.20 7.70 7.82
CA SER A 42 22.60 9.10 8.01
C SER A 42 22.96 9.77 6.68
N VAL A 43 23.82 9.15 5.86
CA VAL A 43 24.23 9.73 4.56
C VAL A 43 23.05 9.91 3.60
N LEU A 44 22.15 8.91 3.52
CA LEU A 44 20.94 9.03 2.69
C LEU A 44 20.00 10.12 3.21
N ALA A 45 19.73 10.12 4.52
CA ALA A 45 18.87 11.10 5.16
C ALA A 45 19.40 12.54 4.98
N ASP A 46 20.69 12.75 5.21
CA ASP A 46 21.36 14.05 5.06
C ASP A 46 21.28 14.53 3.61
N ARG A 47 21.51 13.64 2.64
CA ARG A 47 21.42 13.98 1.22
C ARG A 47 20.00 14.33 0.78
N ILE A 48 18.99 13.60 1.25
CA ILE A 48 17.59 13.94 0.97
C ILE A 48 17.24 15.28 1.59
N GLN A 49 17.64 15.52 2.84
CA GLN A 49 17.39 16.77 3.53
C GLN A 49 18.01 17.96 2.78
N GLN A 50 19.28 17.87 2.41
CA GLN A 50 19.98 18.89 1.63
C GLN A 50 19.30 19.18 0.30
N LEU A 51 18.85 18.13 -0.41
CA LEU A 51 18.14 18.31 -1.68
C LEU A 51 16.81 19.03 -1.51
N VAL A 52 16.06 18.76 -0.44
CA VAL A 52 14.79 19.44 -0.20
C VAL A 52 15.01 20.89 0.22
N GLU A 53 16.01 21.17 1.06
CA GLU A 53 16.33 22.52 1.52
C GLU A 53 16.91 23.42 0.42
N ALA A 54 17.69 22.86 -0.51
CA ALA A 54 18.29 23.61 -1.61
C ALA A 54 17.25 24.11 -2.65
N ARG A 55 16.01 23.64 -2.59
CA ARG A 55 14.96 23.92 -3.58
C ARG A 55 14.14 25.16 -3.20
N ALA A 56 14.68 26.32 -3.52
CA ALA A 56 14.02 27.62 -3.32
C ALA A 56 12.71 27.79 -4.12
N ASP A 57 12.54 27.02 -5.21
CA ASP A 57 11.36 27.01 -6.06
C ASP A 57 10.15 26.30 -5.44
N LEU A 58 10.33 25.60 -4.31
CA LEU A 58 9.23 24.95 -3.59
C LEU A 58 8.38 25.91 -2.77
N GLY A 59 8.83 27.15 -2.55
CA GLY A 59 8.07 28.18 -1.84
C GLY A 59 7.47 27.68 -0.51
N ASN A 60 6.15 27.83 -0.35
CA ASN A 60 5.40 27.41 0.84
C ASN A 60 4.82 25.97 0.73
N ALA A 61 5.36 25.12 -0.15
CA ALA A 61 4.84 23.77 -0.33
C ALA A 61 4.99 22.92 0.94
N SER A 62 3.97 22.12 1.24
CA SER A 62 4.06 21.04 2.22
C SER A 62 4.65 19.79 1.55
N ILE A 63 5.69 19.22 2.14
CA ILE A 63 6.46 18.10 1.55
C ILE A 63 6.40 16.90 2.49
N GLY A 64 5.91 15.78 1.96
CA GLY A 64 5.86 14.49 2.62
C GLY A 64 6.80 13.51 1.91
N ILE A 65 7.76 12.94 2.65
CA ILE A 65 8.70 11.94 2.16
C ILE A 65 8.83 10.85 3.23
N HIS A 66 8.67 9.61 2.82
CA HIS A 66 8.90 8.44 3.66
C HIS A 66 9.68 7.40 2.87
N VAL A 67 10.82 6.97 3.40
CA VAL A 67 11.71 6.00 2.76
C VAL A 67 11.91 4.83 3.71
N ARG A 68 11.75 3.61 3.20
CA ARG A 68 11.95 2.37 3.95
C ARG A 68 12.80 1.41 3.14
N ASP A 69 13.55 0.56 3.84
CA ASP A 69 14.17 -0.59 3.24
C ASP A 69 13.09 -1.64 2.88
N ALA A 70 12.95 -1.98 1.61
CA ALA A 70 11.87 -2.86 1.14
C ALA A 70 11.96 -4.31 1.62
N ARG A 71 13.13 -4.76 2.13
CA ARG A 71 13.34 -6.15 2.60
C ARG A 71 13.10 -6.30 4.09
N SER A 72 13.62 -5.37 4.87
CA SER A 72 13.56 -5.37 6.34
C SER A 72 12.42 -4.51 6.90
N ASP A 73 11.78 -3.72 6.04
CA ASP A 73 10.76 -2.73 6.41
C ASP A 73 11.29 -1.62 7.36
N THR A 74 12.61 -1.48 7.47
CA THR A 74 13.23 -0.50 8.36
C THR A 74 13.04 0.91 7.79
N PRO A 75 12.50 1.88 8.55
CA PRO A 75 12.43 3.27 8.09
C PRO A 75 13.84 3.86 7.98
N LEU A 76 14.14 4.48 6.84
CA LEU A 76 15.44 5.07 6.53
C LEU A 76 15.42 6.60 6.55
N TYR A 77 14.27 7.21 6.26
CA TYR A 77 14.04 8.65 6.30
C TYR A 77 12.55 8.97 6.42
N GLY A 78 12.20 10.05 7.11
CA GLY A 78 10.82 10.53 7.23
C GLY A 78 10.75 12.04 7.44
N ARG A 79 10.02 12.74 6.58
CA ARG A 79 9.67 14.17 6.70
C ARG A 79 8.20 14.33 6.35
N GLY A 80 7.38 14.86 7.26
CA GLY A 80 5.93 14.96 7.03
C GLY A 80 5.26 13.63 6.68
N ALA A 81 5.86 12.50 7.09
CA ALA A 81 5.52 11.15 6.60
C ALA A 81 4.09 10.70 6.96
N THR A 82 3.50 11.27 8.01
CA THR A 82 2.15 10.96 8.48
C THR A 82 1.16 12.11 8.22
N THR A 83 1.61 13.19 7.58
CA THR A 83 0.75 14.32 7.24
C THR A 83 -0.15 13.92 6.07
N PRO A 84 -1.49 14.02 6.19
CA PRO A 84 -2.39 13.78 5.06
C PRO A 84 -2.12 14.79 3.93
N MET A 85 -2.00 14.29 2.70
CA MET A 85 -1.76 15.09 1.50
C MET A 85 -2.66 14.62 0.36
N ILE A 86 -2.85 15.46 -0.66
CA ILE A 86 -3.53 15.06 -1.90
C ILE A 86 -2.55 14.18 -2.69
N PRO A 87 -2.85 12.88 -2.91
CA PRO A 87 -1.89 11.95 -3.51
C PRO A 87 -1.78 12.08 -5.04
N ALA A 88 -2.71 12.80 -5.68
CA ALA A 88 -2.87 12.80 -7.13
C ALA A 88 -2.89 11.36 -7.69
N SER A 89 -2.19 11.09 -8.80
CA SER A 89 -2.13 9.74 -9.40
C SER A 89 -1.44 8.69 -8.52
N ASN A 90 -0.79 9.04 -7.40
CA ASN A 90 -0.29 8.03 -6.46
C ASN A 90 -1.44 7.24 -5.82
N LEU A 91 -2.68 7.78 -5.82
CA LEU A 91 -3.87 7.05 -5.38
C LEU A 91 -4.07 5.74 -6.17
N LYS A 92 -3.58 5.66 -7.41
CA LYS A 92 -3.64 4.44 -8.23
C LYS A 92 -2.96 3.25 -7.55
N LEU A 93 -1.91 3.47 -6.74
CA LEU A 93 -1.28 2.37 -5.98
C LEU A 93 -2.29 1.69 -5.04
N LEU A 94 -3.15 2.47 -4.39
CA LEU A 94 -4.19 1.93 -3.51
C LEU A 94 -5.31 1.27 -4.31
N THR A 95 -5.82 1.93 -5.35
CA THR A 95 -6.90 1.37 -6.17
C THR A 95 -6.47 0.09 -6.89
N THR A 96 -5.27 0.05 -7.48
CA THR A 96 -4.73 -1.14 -8.14
C THR A 96 -4.42 -2.25 -7.14
N GLY A 97 -3.86 -1.93 -5.97
CA GLY A 97 -3.64 -2.92 -4.91
C GLY A 97 -4.96 -3.52 -4.41
N ALA A 98 -5.99 -2.70 -4.21
CA ALA A 98 -7.32 -3.17 -3.84
C ALA A 98 -7.95 -4.05 -4.93
N ALA A 99 -7.87 -3.63 -6.20
CA ALA A 99 -8.36 -4.42 -7.32
C ALA A 99 -7.67 -5.79 -7.40
N ALA A 100 -6.34 -5.84 -7.28
CA ALA A 100 -5.59 -7.09 -7.31
C ALA A 100 -5.96 -8.04 -6.15
N LEU A 101 -6.25 -7.50 -4.95
CA LEU A 101 -6.67 -8.29 -3.79
C LEU A 101 -8.13 -8.79 -3.90
N VAL A 102 -9.02 -7.99 -4.47
CA VAL A 102 -10.46 -8.30 -4.56
C VAL A 102 -10.79 -9.16 -5.77
N LEU A 103 -10.26 -8.81 -6.94
CA LEU A 103 -10.56 -9.47 -8.22
C LEU A 103 -9.60 -10.64 -8.49
N GLY A 104 -8.37 -10.57 -7.97
CA GLY A 104 -7.30 -11.50 -8.30
C GLY A 104 -6.62 -11.17 -9.64
N PRO A 105 -5.45 -11.78 -9.90
CA PRO A 105 -4.66 -11.52 -11.11
C PRO A 105 -5.28 -12.12 -12.38
N ASP A 106 -6.15 -13.13 -12.23
CA ASP A 106 -6.74 -13.88 -13.34
C ASP A 106 -8.15 -13.38 -13.72
N MET A 107 -8.59 -12.25 -13.16
CA MET A 107 -9.88 -11.64 -13.50
C MET A 107 -9.91 -11.25 -14.98
N VAL A 108 -11.00 -11.60 -15.66
CA VAL A 108 -11.26 -11.24 -17.06
C VAL A 108 -12.63 -10.60 -17.14
N PHE A 109 -12.72 -9.45 -17.80
CA PHE A 109 -14.00 -8.83 -18.11
C PHE A 109 -14.73 -9.63 -19.19
N THR A 110 -16.04 -9.75 -19.08
CA THR A 110 -16.90 -10.38 -20.07
C THR A 110 -17.76 -9.34 -20.78
N THR A 111 -18.02 -9.56 -22.07
CA THR A 111 -19.05 -8.86 -22.82
C THR A 111 -19.95 -9.91 -23.43
N ASP A 112 -21.21 -9.94 -23.00
CA ASP A 112 -22.18 -10.96 -23.40
C ASP A 112 -23.10 -10.42 -24.49
N LEU A 113 -23.54 -11.31 -25.38
CA LEU A 113 -24.53 -11.00 -26.41
C LEU A 113 -25.81 -11.80 -26.13
N ALA A 114 -26.93 -11.12 -25.97
CA ALA A 114 -28.25 -11.71 -25.79
C ALA A 114 -29.20 -11.30 -26.92
N ILE A 115 -30.12 -12.20 -27.28
CA ILE A 115 -31.13 -11.95 -28.31
C ILE A 115 -32.50 -11.97 -27.64
N GLU A 116 -33.25 -10.87 -27.80
CA GLU A 116 -34.60 -10.70 -27.25
C GLU A 116 -35.57 -10.33 -28.37
N GLY A 117 -36.23 -11.33 -28.96
CA GLY A 117 -37.09 -11.11 -30.13
C GLY A 117 -36.25 -10.68 -31.34
N ASP A 118 -36.49 -9.46 -31.83
CA ASP A 118 -35.74 -8.82 -32.92
C ASP A 118 -34.64 -7.86 -32.44
N ARG A 119 -34.28 -7.94 -31.15
CA ARG A 119 -33.29 -7.10 -30.50
C ARG A 119 -32.02 -7.86 -30.20
N LEU A 120 -30.87 -7.20 -30.38
CA LEU A 120 -29.58 -7.65 -29.88
C LEU A 120 -29.21 -6.80 -28.66
N VAL A 121 -28.94 -7.43 -27.52
CA VAL A 121 -28.45 -6.76 -26.31
C VAL A 121 -26.97 -7.08 -26.13
N VAL A 122 -26.14 -6.05 -26.10
CA VAL A 122 -24.70 -6.13 -25.80
C VAL A 122 -24.51 -5.72 -24.35
N ILE A 123 -24.13 -6.68 -23.51
CA ILE A 123 -24.06 -6.51 -22.05
C ILE A 123 -22.59 -6.39 -21.64
N GLY A 124 -22.18 -5.22 -21.19
CA GLY A 124 -20.80 -4.94 -20.78
C GLY A 124 -20.61 -5.10 -19.27
N SER A 125 -19.54 -5.79 -18.86
CA SER A 125 -19.13 -5.87 -17.44
C SER A 125 -18.09 -4.83 -17.02
N GLY A 126 -17.81 -3.85 -17.89
CA GLY A 126 -16.87 -2.76 -17.63
C GLY A 126 -15.45 -2.99 -18.16
N ASP A 127 -15.27 -3.79 -19.22
CA ASP A 127 -13.98 -3.97 -19.89
C ASP A 127 -13.40 -2.62 -20.39
N PRO A 128 -12.32 -2.11 -19.77
CA PRO A 128 -11.74 -0.82 -20.16
C PRO A 128 -10.94 -0.91 -21.46
N GLY A 129 -10.67 -2.11 -21.96
CA GLY A 129 -9.95 -2.39 -23.20
C GLY A 129 -10.84 -2.85 -24.35
N PHE A 130 -12.17 -2.84 -24.20
CA PHE A 130 -13.09 -3.32 -25.23
C PHE A 130 -12.89 -2.56 -26.54
N ALA A 131 -12.56 -3.31 -27.59
CA ALA A 131 -12.26 -2.80 -28.93
C ALA A 131 -11.10 -1.76 -28.98
N ASP A 132 -10.19 -1.72 -28.00
CA ASP A 132 -9.01 -0.85 -28.07
C ASP A 132 -8.12 -1.26 -29.26
N PRO A 133 -7.85 -0.35 -30.24
CA PRO A 133 -7.10 -0.72 -31.43
C PRO A 133 -5.65 -1.13 -31.16
N THR A 134 -5.04 -0.68 -30.07
CA THR A 134 -3.68 -1.08 -29.70
C THR A 134 -3.70 -2.51 -29.16
N LEU A 135 -4.59 -2.80 -28.21
CA LEU A 135 -4.74 -4.13 -27.62
C LEU A 135 -5.13 -5.18 -28.67
N LEU A 136 -6.03 -4.84 -29.61
CA LEU A 136 -6.42 -5.75 -30.69
C LEU A 136 -5.26 -6.03 -31.67
N ARG A 137 -4.38 -5.07 -31.95
CA ARG A 137 -3.19 -5.34 -32.79
C ARG A 137 -2.15 -6.21 -32.09
N GLU A 138 -2.14 -6.21 -30.77
CA GLU A 138 -1.26 -7.02 -29.94
C GLU A 138 -1.84 -8.42 -29.64
N SER A 139 -3.10 -8.68 -29.99
CA SER A 139 -3.71 -10.01 -29.82
C SER A 139 -3.08 -11.05 -30.76
N ASP A 140 -3.33 -12.33 -30.46
CA ASP A 140 -2.89 -13.45 -31.31
C ASP A 140 -4.10 -14.31 -31.74
N PRO A 141 -4.50 -14.30 -33.04
CA PRO A 141 -3.93 -13.47 -34.11
C PRO A 141 -4.25 -11.97 -33.91
N PRO A 142 -3.49 -11.05 -34.53
CA PRO A 142 -3.83 -9.63 -34.52
C PRO A 142 -5.19 -9.37 -35.14
N LEU A 143 -5.98 -8.52 -34.51
CA LEU A 143 -7.31 -8.13 -34.97
C LEU A 143 -7.38 -6.62 -35.21
N SER A 144 -8.24 -6.21 -36.15
CA SER A 144 -8.76 -4.85 -36.23
C SER A 144 -10.09 -4.74 -35.48
N VAL A 145 -10.59 -3.51 -35.35
CA VAL A 145 -11.95 -3.27 -34.81
C VAL A 145 -13.00 -3.93 -35.70
N ASP A 146 -12.81 -3.88 -37.02
CA ASP A 146 -13.74 -4.50 -37.97
C ASP A 146 -13.75 -6.04 -37.81
N ASP A 147 -12.59 -6.68 -37.63
CA ASP A 147 -12.51 -8.12 -37.40
C ASP A 147 -13.24 -8.54 -36.10
N LEU A 148 -13.13 -7.72 -35.04
CA LEU A 148 -13.87 -7.95 -33.81
C LEU A 148 -15.38 -7.83 -34.04
N LEU A 149 -15.83 -6.77 -34.73
CA LEU A 149 -17.25 -6.57 -35.03
C LEU A 149 -17.81 -7.68 -35.92
N ASP A 150 -17.06 -8.13 -36.92
CA ASP A 150 -17.42 -9.26 -37.78
C ASP A 150 -17.56 -10.55 -36.96
N ARG A 151 -16.65 -10.77 -35.99
CA ARG A 151 -16.73 -11.92 -35.09
C ARG A 151 -17.95 -11.87 -34.18
N LEU A 152 -18.30 -10.70 -33.63
CA LEU A 152 -19.49 -10.51 -32.81
C LEU A 152 -20.77 -10.70 -33.63
N ALA A 153 -20.84 -10.11 -34.82
CA ALA A 153 -21.97 -10.27 -35.75
C ALA A 153 -22.13 -11.74 -36.17
N GLY A 154 -21.02 -12.41 -36.53
CA GLY A 154 -21.01 -13.82 -36.88
C GLY A 154 -21.49 -14.74 -35.75
N ALA A 155 -21.22 -14.37 -34.48
CA ALA A 155 -21.67 -15.15 -33.32
C ALA A 155 -23.19 -15.13 -33.12
N VAL A 156 -23.89 -14.14 -33.68
CA VAL A 156 -25.36 -13.98 -33.53
C VAL A 156 -26.13 -14.18 -34.83
N ALA A 157 -25.47 -14.16 -35.99
CA ALA A 157 -26.10 -14.18 -37.31
C ALA A 157 -27.10 -15.33 -37.52
N ASP A 158 -26.78 -16.55 -37.07
CA ASP A 158 -27.67 -17.71 -37.21
C ASP A 158 -28.94 -17.62 -36.36
N ARG A 159 -28.89 -16.86 -35.26
CA ARG A 159 -29.98 -16.73 -34.28
C ARG A 159 -30.80 -15.46 -34.48
N ALA A 160 -30.19 -14.40 -34.98
CA ALA A 160 -30.81 -13.11 -35.27
C ALA A 160 -30.33 -12.63 -36.65
N PRO A 161 -30.85 -13.22 -37.76
CA PRO A 161 -30.46 -12.83 -39.11
C PRO A 161 -30.88 -11.39 -39.46
N THR A 162 -31.88 -10.87 -38.75
CA THR A 162 -32.32 -9.48 -38.80
C THR A 162 -32.42 -8.95 -37.37
N VAL A 163 -31.77 -7.83 -37.10
CA VAL A 163 -31.86 -7.10 -35.83
C VAL A 163 -32.45 -5.72 -36.14
N ASN A 164 -33.55 -5.36 -35.48
CA ASN A 164 -34.19 -4.05 -35.64
C ASN A 164 -33.69 -3.04 -34.61
N GLU A 165 -33.12 -3.52 -33.51
CA GLU A 165 -32.67 -2.70 -32.39
C GLU A 165 -31.44 -3.34 -31.73
N ILE A 166 -30.41 -2.53 -31.50
CA ILE A 166 -29.24 -2.91 -30.70
C ILE A 166 -29.29 -2.12 -29.39
N ILE A 167 -29.32 -2.82 -28.27
CA ILE A 167 -29.31 -2.27 -26.93
C ILE A 167 -27.90 -2.45 -26.35
N ILE A 168 -27.31 -1.36 -25.86
CA ILE A 168 -26.07 -1.41 -25.08
C ILE A 168 -26.45 -1.35 -23.61
N ASP A 169 -26.21 -2.42 -22.88
CA ASP A 169 -26.47 -2.53 -21.45
C ASP A 169 -25.15 -2.38 -20.67
N ASP A 170 -24.99 -1.22 -20.02
CA ASP A 170 -23.83 -0.85 -19.22
C ASP A 170 -24.11 -0.88 -17.71
N ARG A 171 -25.23 -1.49 -17.30
CA ARG A 171 -25.60 -1.62 -15.89
C ARG A 171 -24.65 -2.60 -15.20
N VAL A 172 -23.93 -2.11 -14.21
CA VAL A 172 -23.06 -2.87 -13.29
C VAL A 172 -23.62 -2.92 -11.87
#